data_AF-A0A536N601-F1
#
_entry.id   AF-A0A536N601-F1
#
_cell.length_a   1.000
_cell.length_b   1.000
_cell.length_c   1.000
_cell.angle_alpha   90.00
_cell.angle_beta   90.00
_cell.angle_gamma   90.00
#
_symmetry.space_group_name_H-M   'P 1'
#
loop_
_entity.id
_entity.type
_entity.pdbx_description
1 polymer ?
#
loop_
_entity_poly.entity_id
_entity_poly.type
_entity_poly.pdbx_seq_one_letter_code
_entity_poly.pdbx_strand_id
1 'polypeptide(L)'
;MNTEFNWWLLIVGVVVGAGLVWLVLADVRRREDEVGKAERGFEATWIADTMRSSGMRMEPEIAERVLELHQLYLSSLPPDEAPTEGPDEAAVDSLESEGPPSRQETHAATARTIDTY
;
A
#
# COMPACT_ATOMS: atom_id res chain seq x y z
N MET A 1 43.22 42.23 -2.67
CA MET A 1 43.22 40.78 -2.99
C MET A 1 43.18 40.61 -4.51
N ASN A 2 43.71 39.51 -5.05
CA ASN A 2 43.71 39.24 -6.50
C ASN A 2 42.31 38.74 -6.93
N THR A 3 41.61 39.54 -7.74
CA THR A 3 40.22 39.27 -8.18
C THR A 3 40.10 37.97 -8.96
N GLU A 4 41.12 37.62 -9.74
CA GLU A 4 41.14 36.42 -10.56
C GLU A 4 41.25 35.16 -9.69
N PHE A 5 42.06 35.21 -8.63
CA PHE A 5 42.09 34.17 -7.61
C PHE A 5 40.73 33.99 -6.90
N ASN A 6 40.06 35.09 -6.55
CA ASN A 6 38.75 35.04 -5.90
C ASN A 6 37.69 34.38 -6.82
N TRP A 7 37.68 34.74 -8.10
CA TRP A 7 36.82 34.11 -9.11
C TRP A 7 37.07 32.61 -9.22
N TRP A 8 38.34 32.21 -9.19
CA TRP A 8 38.73 30.80 -9.23
C TRP A 8 38.21 30.03 -8.01
N LEU A 9 38.29 30.61 -6.81
CA LEU A 9 37.75 30.00 -5.60
C LEU A 9 36.24 29.80 -5.65
N LEU A 10 35.48 30.72 -6.25
CA LEU A 10 34.04 30.55 -6.41
C LEU A 10 33.71 29.36 -7.30
N ILE A 11 34.40 29.22 -8.43
CA ILE A 11 34.19 28.08 -9.34
C ILE A 11 34.50 26.77 -8.62
N VAL A 12 35.65 26.68 -7.95
CA VAL A 12 36.04 25.47 -7.22
C VAL A 12 35.04 25.15 -6.12
N GLY A 13 34.62 26.15 -5.34
CA GLY A 13 33.63 25.97 -4.29
C GLY A 13 32.32 25.41 -4.83
N VAL A 14 31.84 25.94 -5.97
CA VAL A 14 30.63 25.44 -6.63
C VAL A 14 30.82 24.01 -7.16
N VAL A 15 31.94 23.71 -7.81
CA VAL A 15 32.20 22.37 -8.36
C VAL A 15 32.32 21.33 -7.25
N VAL A 16 33.06 21.65 -6.18
CA VAL A 16 33.20 20.77 -5.01
C VAL A 16 31.87 20.60 -4.30
N GLY A 17 31.12 21.70 -4.10
CA GLY A 17 29.80 21.65 -3.49
C GLY A 17 28.80 20.81 -4.30
N ALA A 18 28.71 21.05 -5.61
CA ALA A 18 27.86 20.28 -6.51
C ALA A 18 28.27 18.81 -6.55
N GLY A 19 29.56 18.51 -6.57
CA GLY A 19 30.09 17.16 -6.52
C GLY A 19 29.72 16.42 -5.23
N LEU A 20 29.82 17.09 -4.07
CA LEU A 20 29.42 16.51 -2.79
C LEU A 20 27.90 16.29 -2.71
N VAL A 21 27.09 17.25 -3.14
CA VAL A 21 25.64 17.09 -3.18
C VAL A 21 25.25 15.94 -4.09
N TRP A 22 25.85 15.85 -5.27
CA TRP A 22 25.62 14.75 -6.20
C TRP A 22 26.03 13.39 -5.60
N LEU A 23 27.18 13.33 -4.93
CA LEU A 23 27.65 12.11 -4.27
C LEU A 23 26.67 11.64 -3.18
N VAL A 24 26.18 12.57 -2.34
CA VAL A 24 25.19 12.27 -1.30
C VAL A 24 23.89 11.77 -1.93
N LEU A 25 23.40 12.43 -2.97
CA LEU A 25 22.17 12.03 -3.64
C LEU A 25 22.29 10.65 -4.30
N ALA A 26 23.45 10.36 -4.91
CA ALA A 26 23.77 9.05 -5.47
C ALA A 26 23.88 7.96 -4.39
N ASP A 27 24.47 8.26 -3.23
CA ASP A 27 24.58 7.33 -2.10
C ASP A 27 23.20 7.01 -1.50
N VAL A 28 22.34 8.03 -1.31
CA VAL A 28 20.97 7.84 -0.81
C VAL A 28 20.17 6.95 -1.75
N ARG A 29 20.19 7.26 -3.06
CA ARG A 29 19.48 6.45 -4.07
C ARG A 29 19.98 5.02 -4.11
N ARG A 30 21.30 4.81 -3.99
CA ARG A 30 21.89 3.46 -3.92
C ARG A 30 21.44 2.72 -2.65
N ARG A 31 21.40 3.40 -1.51
CA ARG A 31 20.92 2.80 -0.25
C ARG A 31 19.45 2.45 -0.32
N GLU A 32 18.61 3.31 -0.88
CA GLU A 32 17.18 3.01 -1.10
C GLU A 32 16.99 1.79 -2.00
N ASP A 33 17.78 1.66 -3.08
CA ASP A 33 17.74 0.50 -3.97
C ASP A 33 18.20 -0.80 -3.28
N GLU A 34 19.20 -0.72 -2.40
CA GLU A 34 19.73 -1.87 -1.64
C GLU A 34 18.79 -2.27 -0.49
N VAL A 35 18.30 -1.30 0.28
CA VAL A 35 17.35 -1.50 1.38
C VAL A 35 16.02 -2.04 0.85
N GLY A 36 15.50 -1.47 -0.24
CA GLY A 36 14.26 -1.94 -0.86
C GLY A 36 14.31 -3.37 -1.37
N LYS A 37 15.50 -3.93 -1.67
CA LYS A 37 15.64 -5.37 -2.00
C LYS A 37 15.60 -6.25 -0.76
N ALA A 38 16.27 -5.85 0.32
CA ALA A 38 16.29 -6.60 1.57
C ALA A 38 14.91 -6.60 2.25
N GLU A 39 14.23 -5.44 2.28
CA GLU A 39 12.89 -5.30 2.83
C GLU A 39 11.86 -6.12 2.05
N ARG A 40 11.96 -6.14 0.71
CA ARG A 40 11.07 -6.94 -0.13
C ARG A 40 11.14 -8.44 0.16
N GLY A 41 12.32 -8.98 0.45
CA GLY A 41 12.46 -10.39 0.85
C GLY A 41 11.79 -10.70 2.20
N PHE A 42 11.86 -9.76 3.14
CA PHE A 42 11.16 -9.87 4.42
C PHE A 42 9.64 -9.80 4.23
N GLU A 43 9.15 -8.83 3.45
CA GLU A 43 7.73 -8.70 3.12
C GLU A 43 7.18 -9.93 2.40
N ALA A 44 7.92 -10.47 1.42
CA ALA A 44 7.53 -11.67 0.69
C ALA A 44 7.38 -12.88 1.62
N THR A 45 8.29 -13.03 2.58
CA THR A 45 8.21 -14.07 3.62
C THR A 45 6.98 -13.87 4.51
N TRP A 46 6.73 -12.64 4.94
CA TRP A 46 5.55 -12.31 5.75
C TRP A 46 4.24 -12.57 5.00
N ILE A 47 4.14 -12.22 3.71
CA ILE A 47 2.98 -12.50 2.87
C ILE A 47 2.77 -14.00 2.71
N ALA A 48 3.82 -14.76 2.41
CA ALA A 48 3.75 -16.20 2.24
C ALA A 48 3.26 -16.91 3.53
N ASP A 49 3.74 -16.48 4.70
CA ASP A 49 3.29 -17.02 5.99
C ASP A 49 1.84 -16.62 6.31
N THR A 50 1.47 -15.37 6.02
CA THR A 50 0.10 -14.88 6.18
C THR A 50 -0.86 -15.66 5.27
N MET A 51 -0.51 -15.89 4.01
CA MET A 51 -1.28 -16.71 3.08
C MET A 51 -1.41 -18.15 3.57
N ARG A 52 -0.32 -18.72 4.08
CA ARG A 52 -0.33 -20.07 4.67
C ARG A 52 -1.31 -20.16 5.82
N SER A 53 -1.37 -19.15 6.69
CA SER A 53 -2.34 -19.10 7.79
C SER A 53 -3.79 -19.05 7.31
N SER A 54 -4.04 -18.45 6.13
CA SER A 54 -5.36 -18.43 5.46
C SER A 54 -5.70 -19.71 4.68
N GLY A 55 -4.81 -20.72 4.70
CA GLY A 55 -4.99 -22.00 4.03
C GLY A 55 -4.49 -22.03 2.58
N MET A 56 -3.90 -20.95 2.08
CA MET A 56 -3.33 -20.89 0.73
C MET A 56 -1.81 -21.04 0.80
N ARG A 57 -1.26 -22.05 0.10
CA ARG A 57 0.19 -22.19 0.00
C ARG A 57 0.73 -21.24 -1.06
N MET A 58 1.63 -20.37 -0.64
CA MET A 58 2.42 -19.49 -1.50
C MET A 58 3.87 -19.61 -1.06
N GLU A 59 4.76 -19.80 -2.03
CA GLU A 59 6.21 -19.77 -1.77
C GLU A 59 6.69 -18.30 -1.69
N PRO A 60 7.64 -17.97 -0.80
CA PRO A 60 8.16 -16.61 -0.65
C PRO A 60 8.67 -16.02 -1.97
N GLU A 61 9.30 -16.81 -2.83
CA GLU A 61 9.84 -16.36 -4.12
C GLU A 61 8.73 -15.90 -5.08
N ILE A 62 7.54 -16.49 -4.97
CA ILE A 62 6.37 -16.08 -5.77
C ILE A 62 5.81 -14.77 -5.24
N ALA A 63 5.70 -14.63 -3.91
CA ALA A 63 5.27 -13.36 -3.29
C ALA A 63 6.23 -12.22 -3.67
N GLU A 64 7.53 -12.46 -3.64
CA GLU A 64 8.54 -11.49 -4.07
C GLU A 64 8.36 -11.09 -5.53
N ARG A 65 8.10 -12.05 -6.42
CA ARG A 65 7.85 -11.78 -7.85
C ARG A 65 6.59 -10.96 -8.07
N VAL A 66 5.54 -11.19 -7.28
CA VAL A 66 4.31 -10.37 -7.31
C VAL A 66 4.61 -8.94 -6.86
N LEU A 67 5.38 -8.75 -5.79
CA LEU A 67 5.77 -7.42 -5.33
C LEU A 67 6.61 -6.67 -6.38
N GLU A 68 7.50 -7.36 -7.08
CA GLU A 68 8.28 -6.78 -8.18
C GLU A 68 7.38 -6.31 -9.34
N LEU A 69 6.41 -7.15 -9.74
CA LEU A 69 5.42 -6.80 -10.77
C LEU A 69 4.52 -5.65 -10.31
N HIS A 70 4.15 -5.61 -9.04
CA HIS A 70 3.36 -4.53 -8.46
C HIS A 70 4.12 -3.20 -8.50
N GLN A 71 5.41 -3.20 -8.14
CA GLN A 71 6.24 -2.01 -8.24
C GLN A 71 6.36 -1.52 -9.68
N LEU A 72 6.51 -2.45 -10.63
CA LEU A 72 6.54 -2.13 -12.06
C LEU A 72 5.23 -1.47 -12.51
N TYR A 73 4.09 -2.03 -12.08
CA TYR A 73 2.77 -1.45 -12.34
C TYR A 73 2.65 -0.02 -11.79
N LEU A 74 3.03 0.20 -10.53
CA LEU A 74 3.00 1.55 -9.93
C LEU A 74 3.93 2.53 -10.66
N SER A 75 5.11 2.08 -11.09
CA SER A 75 6.04 2.92 -11.85
C SER A 75 5.55 3.23 -13.28
N SER A 76 4.60 2.45 -13.80
CA SER A 76 4.02 2.66 -15.12
C SER A 76 2.83 3.62 -15.15
N LEU A 77 2.24 3.91 -13.97
CA LEU A 77 1.13 4.86 -13.87
C LEU A 77 1.66 6.29 -14.01
N PRO A 78 1.09 7.12 -14.90
CA PRO A 78 1.29 8.56 -14.86
C PRO A 78 0.92 9.10 -13.47
N PRO A 79 1.60 10.15 -12.95
CA PRO A 79 1.37 10.68 -11.60
C PRO A 79 -0.09 11.06 -11.30
N ASP A 80 -0.88 11.35 -12.33
CA ASP A 80 -2.26 11.84 -12.22
C ASP A 80 -3.33 10.73 -12.33
N GLU A 81 -2.94 9.46 -12.52
CA GLU A 81 -3.87 8.35 -12.76
C GLU A 81 -4.01 7.37 -11.56
N ALA A 82 -3.41 7.67 -10.41
CA ALA A 82 -3.63 6.87 -9.21
C ALA A 82 -5.12 6.98 -8.80
N PRO A 83 -5.87 5.86 -8.74
CA PRO A 83 -7.27 5.90 -8.35
C PRO A 83 -7.39 6.45 -6.92
N THR A 84 -7.93 7.66 -6.80
CA THR A 84 -8.30 8.28 -5.53
C THR A 84 -9.71 7.82 -5.14
N GLU A 85 -9.91 6.50 -5.08
CA GLU A 85 -11.13 5.92 -4.52
C GLU A 85 -10.75 5.17 -3.24
N GLY A 86 -10.61 5.94 -2.15
CA GLY A 86 -10.86 5.38 -0.82
C GLY A 86 -12.36 5.08 -0.71
N PRO A 87 -12.77 4.09 0.11
CA PRO A 87 -14.19 3.83 0.32
C PRO A 87 -14.87 5.12 0.77
N ASP A 88 -15.86 5.58 -0.01
CA ASP A 88 -16.69 6.72 0.31
C ASP A 88 -17.29 6.54 1.73
N GLU A 89 -16.70 7.21 2.71
CA GLU A 89 -17.29 7.39 4.04
C GLU A 89 -18.61 8.21 3.97
N ALA A 90 -19.06 8.60 2.78
CA ALA A 90 -20.35 9.24 2.55
C ALA A 90 -21.55 8.27 2.68
N ALA A 91 -21.35 6.95 2.70
CA ALA A 91 -22.44 5.98 2.78
C ALA A 91 -22.86 5.57 4.21
N VAL A 92 -22.20 6.07 5.27
CA VAL A 92 -22.56 5.73 6.65
C VAL A 92 -23.71 6.56 7.25
N ASP A 93 -24.18 7.62 6.59
CA ASP A 93 -25.23 8.49 7.15
C ASP A 93 -26.68 8.07 6.79
N SER A 94 -26.87 7.11 5.88
CA SER A 94 -28.22 6.74 5.40
C SER A 94 -28.87 5.54 6.11
N LEU A 95 -28.21 4.94 7.11
CA LEU A 95 -28.74 3.77 7.82
C LEU A 95 -29.31 4.08 9.22
N GLU A 96 -29.28 5.34 9.68
CA GLU A 96 -29.74 5.73 11.02
C GLU A 96 -31.01 6.61 10.99
N SER A 97 -32.09 6.16 10.32
CA SER A 97 -33.43 6.72 10.59
C SER A 97 -34.60 5.87 10.07
N GLU A 98 -34.73 4.62 10.54
CA GLU A 98 -36.07 4.05 10.74
C GLU A 98 -36.07 3.22 12.03
N GLY A 99 -36.67 3.79 13.08
CA GLY A 99 -36.88 3.13 14.36
C GLY A 99 -37.83 1.93 14.25
N PRO A 100 -37.75 0.96 15.17
CA PRO A 100 -38.47 -0.30 15.04
C PRO A 100 -39.95 -0.16 15.43
N PRO A 101 -40.93 -0.60 14.61
CA PRO A 101 -42.23 -0.98 15.13
C PRO A 101 -42.11 -2.37 15.78
N SER A 102 -41.99 -2.32 17.10
CA SER A 102 -42.55 -3.24 18.10
C SER A 102 -43.05 -4.61 17.61
N ARG A 103 -42.31 -5.63 18.04
CA ARG A 103 -42.74 -7.03 18.22
C ARG A 103 -44.18 -7.14 18.75
N GLN A 104 -45.12 -7.56 17.91
CA GLN A 104 -46.39 -8.14 18.36
C GLN A 104 -46.26 -9.67 18.30
N GLU A 105 -45.87 -10.25 19.43
CA GLU A 105 -46.20 -11.63 19.73
C GLU A 105 -47.66 -11.68 20.17
N THR A 106 -48.47 -12.55 19.55
CA THR A 106 -49.56 -13.23 20.28
C THR A 106 -49.83 -14.59 19.64
N HIS A 107 -49.42 -15.61 20.40
CA HIS A 107 -49.95 -16.98 20.44
C HIS A 107 -51.41 -17.13 19.99
N ALA A 108 -51.71 -18.17 19.20
CA ALA A 108 -52.28 -19.43 19.70
C ALA A 108 -53.05 -20.25 18.64
N ALA A 109 -52.85 -21.58 18.73
CA ALA A 109 -53.88 -22.62 18.59
C ALA A 109 -54.29 -23.14 17.20
N THR A 110 -53.74 -24.33 16.90
CA THR A 110 -54.50 -25.58 16.68
C THR A 110 -54.86 -26.03 15.26
N ALA A 111 -54.53 -27.32 15.02
CA ALA A 111 -55.05 -28.30 14.06
C ALA A 111 -54.36 -28.39 12.69
N ARG A 112 -54.07 -29.56 12.12
CA ARG A 112 -54.09 -30.97 12.55
C ARG A 112 -53.50 -31.75 11.36
N THR A 113 -52.44 -32.52 11.59
CA THR A 113 -51.98 -33.58 10.68
C THR A 113 -53.05 -34.65 10.54
N ILE A 114 -53.43 -35.03 9.30
CA ILE A 114 -53.89 -36.39 8.96
C ILE A 114 -53.43 -36.71 7.53
N ASP A 115 -52.45 -37.62 7.42
CA ASP A 115 -52.18 -38.49 6.27
C ASP A 115 -53.37 -39.42 6.02
N THR A 116 -53.76 -39.72 4.77
CA THR A 116 -54.36 -41.01 4.38
C THR A 116 -54.31 -41.25 2.86
N TYR A 117 -53.65 -42.36 2.51
CA TYR A 117 -53.64 -43.20 1.28
C TYR A 117 -53.11 -42.68 -0.06
#